data_AF-A0A7S0A8J5-F1
#
_entry.id   AF-A0A7S0A8J5-F1
#
_cell.length_a   1.000
_cell.length_b   1.000
_cell.length_c   1.000
_cell.angle_alpha   90.00
_cell.angle_beta   90.00
_cell.angle_gamma   90.00
#
_symmetry.space_group_name_H-M   'P 1'
#
loop_
_entity.id
_entity.type
_entity.pdbx_description
1 polymer ?
#
loop_
_entity_poly.entity_id
_entity_poly.type
_entity_poly.pdbx_seq_one_letter_code
_entity_poly.pdbx_strand_id
1 'polypeptide(L)'
;QRKAKAEARAKLAKEQAQRKAKAEAEQRARREAERREEQEAEQKARDDAELLAMEGVEQRRRQEAERHVREVDKKAGEAKNSLKTRNGASVESDAKQAEQRRQEEVERKLPERAMTKAKQAAEARAREKAELQAREEAARNKAASQQAPADEEDDTEAECYDVVHEDGVPVYAAPSLDSAVVGLEADGATLQLRGYDPSGLWRRTRPEGSMGQHTGWVLLYHDTHGEWLQAAE
;
A
#
# COMPACT_ATOMS: atom_id res chain seq x y z
N GLN A 1 -24.83 11.68 -52.92
CA GLN A 1 -25.02 10.64 -51.88
C GLN A 1 -23.84 10.48 -50.89
N ARG A 2 -22.56 10.57 -51.31
CA ARG A 2 -21.41 10.40 -50.38
C ARG A 2 -21.33 11.45 -49.24
N LYS A 3 -21.67 12.71 -49.53
CA LYS A 3 -21.65 13.82 -48.56
C LYS A 3 -22.60 13.61 -47.37
N ALA A 4 -23.84 13.18 -47.63
CA ALA A 4 -24.84 12.91 -46.59
C ALA A 4 -24.46 11.72 -45.68
N LYS A 5 -23.81 10.67 -46.23
CA LYS A 5 -23.30 9.55 -45.42
C LYS A 5 -22.13 9.97 -44.51
N ALA A 6 -21.28 10.89 -44.96
CA ALA A 6 -20.17 11.41 -44.17
C ALA A 6 -20.66 12.27 -42.99
N GLU A 7 -21.64 13.15 -43.21
CA GLU A 7 -22.24 13.95 -42.13
C GLU A 7 -22.97 13.09 -41.09
N ALA A 8 -23.68 12.05 -41.52
CA ALA A 8 -24.33 11.11 -40.61
C ALA A 8 -23.31 10.37 -39.72
N ARG A 9 -22.17 9.94 -40.29
CA ARG A 9 -21.07 9.31 -39.53
C ARG A 9 -20.42 10.29 -38.55
N ALA A 10 -20.16 11.53 -38.97
CA ALA A 10 -19.56 12.54 -38.10
C ALA A 10 -20.48 12.90 -36.92
N LYS A 11 -21.80 12.95 -37.14
CA LYS A 11 -22.79 13.19 -36.07
C LYS A 11 -22.84 12.01 -35.09
N LEU A 12 -22.83 10.78 -35.60
CA LEU A 12 -22.80 9.58 -34.76
C LEU A 12 -21.52 9.49 -33.91
N ALA A 13 -20.36 9.81 -34.50
CA ALA A 13 -19.08 9.82 -33.79
C ALA A 13 -19.05 10.85 -32.65
N LYS A 14 -19.56 12.07 -32.90
CA LYS A 14 -19.69 13.10 -31.85
C LYS A 14 -20.63 12.66 -30.72
N GLU A 15 -21.75 12.03 -31.06
CA GLU A 15 -22.71 11.55 -30.06
C GLU A 15 -22.13 10.40 -29.22
N GLN A 16 -21.39 9.48 -29.84
CA GLN A 16 -20.69 8.41 -29.11
C GLN A 16 -19.59 8.97 -28.20
N ALA A 17 -18.79 9.94 -28.66
CA ALA A 17 -17.78 10.60 -27.83
C ALA A 17 -18.43 11.31 -26.62
N GLN A 18 -19.55 12.00 -26.83
CA GLN A 18 -20.28 12.68 -25.76
C GLN A 18 -20.90 11.69 -24.75
N ARG A 19 -21.48 10.58 -25.23
CA ARG A 19 -22.00 9.51 -24.36
C ARG A 19 -20.89 8.86 -23.54
N LYS A 20 -19.73 8.59 -24.14
CA LYS A 20 -18.56 8.01 -23.45
C LYS A 20 -18.03 8.97 -22.37
N ALA A 21 -17.87 10.25 -22.69
CA ALA A 21 -17.42 11.25 -21.72
C ALA A 21 -18.40 11.40 -20.54
N LYS A 22 -19.71 11.38 -20.80
CA LYS A 22 -20.72 11.46 -19.73
C LYS A 22 -20.73 10.21 -18.85
N ALA A 23 -20.61 9.03 -19.44
CA ALA A 23 -20.54 7.77 -18.70
C ALA A 23 -19.29 7.68 -17.82
N GLU A 24 -18.15 8.16 -18.33
CA GLU A 24 -16.90 8.17 -17.56
C GLU A 24 -16.96 9.18 -16.40
N ALA A 25 -17.54 10.36 -16.60
CA ALA A 25 -17.76 11.34 -15.54
C ALA A 25 -18.69 10.79 -14.44
N GLU A 26 -19.76 10.09 -14.81
CA GLU A 26 -20.67 9.47 -13.83
C GLU A 26 -19.99 8.33 -13.06
N GLN A 27 -19.21 7.48 -13.75
CA GLN A 27 -18.44 6.41 -13.11
C GLN A 27 -17.41 6.96 -12.13
N ARG A 28 -16.70 8.04 -12.49
CA ARG A 28 -15.76 8.71 -11.58
C ARG A 28 -16.46 9.27 -10.35
N ALA A 29 -17.62 9.93 -10.52
CA ALA A 29 -18.38 10.46 -9.39
C ALA A 29 -18.87 9.35 -8.44
N ARG A 30 -19.33 8.21 -8.98
CA ARG A 30 -19.73 7.05 -8.17
C ARG A 30 -18.56 6.45 -7.39
N ARG A 31 -17.42 6.23 -8.05
CA ARG A 31 -16.21 5.70 -7.38
C ARG A 31 -15.69 6.64 -6.31
N GLU A 32 -15.74 7.95 -6.52
CA GLU A 32 -15.30 8.91 -5.51
C GLU A 32 -16.25 8.93 -4.30
N ALA A 33 -17.56 8.82 -4.53
CA ALA A 33 -18.54 8.72 -3.44
C ALA A 33 -18.33 7.43 -2.62
N GLU A 34 -18.18 6.29 -3.28
CA GLU A 34 -17.90 4.99 -2.63
C GLU A 34 -16.60 5.04 -1.81
N ARG A 35 -15.52 5.60 -2.39
CA ARG A 35 -14.25 5.75 -1.68
C ARG A 35 -14.38 6.64 -0.43
N ARG A 36 -15.22 7.68 -0.48
CA ARG A 36 -15.46 8.54 0.69
C ARG A 36 -16.22 7.80 1.78
N GLU A 37 -17.25 7.03 1.44
CA GLU A 37 -18.00 6.23 2.41
C GLU A 37 -17.10 5.17 3.07
N GLU A 38 -16.23 4.49 2.30
CA GLU A 38 -15.27 3.54 2.86
C GLU A 38 -14.27 4.22 3.81
N GLN A 39 -13.75 5.39 3.43
CA GLN A 39 -12.81 6.15 4.27
C GLN A 39 -13.46 6.63 5.57
N GLU A 40 -14.71 7.09 5.53
CA GLU A 40 -15.43 7.48 6.75
C GLU A 40 -15.72 6.27 7.65
N ALA A 41 -16.10 5.13 7.08
CA ALA A 41 -16.32 3.90 7.83
C ALA A 41 -15.02 3.38 8.48
N GLU A 42 -13.89 3.43 7.76
CA GLU A 42 -12.59 3.04 8.28
C GLU A 42 -12.13 3.99 9.39
N GLN A 43 -12.27 5.31 9.19
CA GLN A 43 -11.90 6.31 10.19
C GLN A 43 -12.71 6.11 11.47
N LYS A 44 -14.02 5.90 11.35
CA LYS A 44 -14.89 5.64 12.50
C LYS A 44 -14.49 4.36 13.25
N ALA A 45 -14.15 3.29 12.55
CA ALA A 45 -13.69 2.05 13.18
C ALA A 45 -12.37 2.23 13.93
N ARG A 46 -11.45 3.05 13.39
CA ARG A 46 -10.19 3.41 14.06
C ARG A 46 -10.44 4.22 15.32
N ASP A 47 -11.29 5.23 15.24
CA ASP A 47 -11.61 6.11 16.37
C ASP A 47 -12.29 5.31 17.51
N ASP A 48 -13.23 4.42 17.18
CA ASP A 48 -13.88 3.54 18.16
C ASP A 48 -12.88 2.58 18.84
N ALA A 49 -11.95 2.01 18.07
CA ALA A 49 -10.90 1.14 18.60
C ALA A 49 -9.93 1.89 19.53
N GLU A 50 -9.57 3.13 19.19
CA GLU A 50 -8.74 3.99 20.04
C GLU A 50 -9.45 4.32 21.36
N LEU A 51 -10.74 4.65 21.30
CA LEU A 51 -11.54 5.00 22.47
C LEU A 51 -11.66 3.80 23.43
N LEU A 52 -11.91 2.60 22.90
CA LEU A 52 -11.91 1.36 23.68
C LEU A 52 -10.54 1.05 24.31
N ALA A 53 -9.45 1.31 23.57
CA ALA A 53 -8.11 1.10 24.09
C ALA A 53 -7.78 2.07 25.23
N MET A 54 -8.18 3.34 25.12
CA MET A 54 -8.02 4.32 26.19
C MET A 54 -8.85 3.96 27.43
N GLU A 55 -10.11 3.58 27.26
CA GLU A 55 -10.98 3.17 28.36
C GLU A 55 -10.42 1.93 29.08
N GLY A 56 -9.89 0.95 28.33
CA GLY A 56 -9.25 -0.24 28.90
C GLY A 56 -7.96 0.04 29.67
N VAL A 57 -7.24 1.12 29.34
CA VAL A 57 -6.07 1.59 30.13
C VAL A 57 -6.53 2.30 31.40
N GLU A 58 -7.57 3.14 31.31
CA GLU A 58 -8.11 3.84 32.47
C GLU A 58 -8.74 2.89 33.49
N GLN A 59 -9.53 1.92 33.03
CA GLN A 59 -10.08 0.85 33.87
C GLN A 59 -9.00 0.09 34.63
N ARG A 60 -7.90 -0.28 33.95
CA ARG A 60 -6.76 -0.94 34.58
C ARG A 60 -6.11 -0.06 35.64
N ARG A 61 -5.94 1.24 35.36
CA ARG A 61 -5.40 2.20 36.33
C ARG A 61 -6.30 2.33 37.56
N ARG A 62 -7.62 2.38 37.38
CA ARG A 62 -8.60 2.41 38.50
C ARG A 62 -8.54 1.13 39.33
N GLN A 63 -8.53 -0.04 38.70
CA GLN A 63 -8.42 -1.32 39.42
C GLN A 63 -7.10 -1.47 40.18
N GLU A 64 -5.98 -1.02 39.61
CA GLU A 64 -4.69 -1.05 40.31
C GLU A 64 -4.67 -0.12 41.51
N ALA A 65 -5.24 1.09 41.39
CA ALA A 65 -5.40 2.01 42.51
C ALA A 65 -6.27 1.41 43.62
N GLU A 66 -7.40 0.79 43.29
CA GLU A 66 -8.29 0.16 44.28
C GLU A 66 -7.62 -1.04 44.98
N ARG A 67 -6.91 -1.89 44.22
CA ARG A 67 -6.13 -2.99 44.80
C ARG A 67 -5.08 -2.48 45.78
N HIS A 68 -4.41 -1.38 45.44
CA HIS A 68 -3.39 -0.80 46.30
C HIS A 68 -4.00 -0.28 47.61
N VAL A 69 -5.13 0.41 47.56
CA VAL A 69 -5.86 0.87 48.76
C VAL A 69 -6.23 -0.31 49.65
N ARG A 70 -6.81 -1.38 49.09
CA ARG A 70 -7.17 -2.59 49.87
C ARG A 70 -5.95 -3.27 50.50
N GLU A 71 -4.82 -3.31 49.80
CA GLU A 71 -3.60 -3.92 50.33
C GLU A 71 -3.01 -3.10 51.49
N VAL A 72 -3.06 -1.76 51.38
CA VAL A 72 -2.65 -0.85 52.44
C VAL A 72 -3.54 -1.00 53.67
N ASP A 73 -4.87 -1.05 53.49
CA ASP A 73 -5.81 -1.25 54.60
C ASP A 73 -5.60 -2.61 55.29
N LYS A 74 -5.35 -3.68 54.53
CA LYS A 74 -5.06 -5.00 55.10
C LYS A 74 -3.79 -4.98 55.95
N LYS A 75 -2.71 -4.37 55.45
CA LYS A 75 -1.45 -4.23 56.20
C LYS A 75 -1.61 -3.36 57.44
N ALA A 76 -2.41 -2.29 57.37
CA ALA A 76 -2.72 -1.46 58.53
C ALA A 76 -3.52 -2.24 59.60
N GLY A 77 -4.43 -3.11 59.20
CA GLY A 77 -5.15 -4.02 60.10
C GLY A 77 -4.23 -5.02 60.80
N GLU A 78 -3.32 -5.65 60.05
CA GLU A 78 -2.32 -6.59 60.57
C GLU A 78 -1.31 -5.91 61.52
N ALA A 79 -0.90 -4.67 61.20
CA ALA A 79 -0.05 -3.85 62.06
C ALA A 79 -0.74 -3.50 63.38
N LYS A 80 -2.03 -3.11 63.36
CA LYS A 80 -2.80 -2.83 64.58
C LYS A 80 -3.00 -4.08 65.45
N ASN A 81 -3.20 -5.26 64.83
CA ASN A 81 -3.38 -6.51 65.58
C ASN A 81 -2.06 -7.00 66.22
N SER A 82 -0.92 -6.78 65.56
CA SER A 82 0.40 -7.06 66.12
C SER A 82 0.86 -6.04 67.16
N LEU A 83 0.36 -4.80 67.13
CA LEU A 83 0.63 -3.80 68.17
C LEU A 83 -0.12 -4.12 69.48
N LYS A 84 -1.30 -4.76 69.39
CA LYS A 84 -2.13 -5.12 70.55
C LYS A 84 -1.53 -6.24 71.41
N THR A 85 -0.50 -6.96 70.94
CA THR A 85 0.22 -8.00 71.69
C THR A 85 1.52 -7.54 72.35
N ARG A 86 1.90 -6.25 72.24
CA ARG A 86 3.08 -5.71 72.95
C ARG A 86 2.73 -4.40 73.65
N ASN A 87 2.50 -4.47 74.97
CA ASN A 87 2.47 -3.27 75.80
C ASN A 87 3.89 -2.73 76.03
N GLY A 88 4.01 -1.40 75.95
CA GLY A 88 5.03 -0.65 76.70
C GLY A 88 5.83 0.39 75.93
N ALA A 89 5.18 1.49 75.52
CA ALA A 89 5.70 2.86 75.36
C ALA A 89 6.91 3.19 74.43
N SER A 90 7.74 2.24 74.01
CA SER A 90 8.84 2.50 73.04
C SER A 90 8.46 2.23 71.59
N VAL A 91 7.33 1.54 71.36
CA VAL A 91 6.97 0.96 70.06
C VAL A 91 6.28 1.96 69.13
N GLU A 92 5.65 3.03 69.63
CA GLU A 92 4.94 4.00 68.78
C GLU A 92 5.88 4.86 67.93
N SER A 93 7.08 5.18 68.45
CA SER A 93 8.13 5.90 67.71
C SER A 93 8.69 5.05 66.58
N ASP A 94 9.10 3.81 66.89
CA ASP A 94 9.67 2.89 65.91
C ASP A 94 8.64 2.39 64.90
N ALA A 95 7.38 2.22 65.31
CA ALA A 95 6.28 1.87 64.41
C ALA A 95 5.96 3.02 63.45
N LYS A 96 5.91 4.27 63.93
CA LYS A 96 5.73 5.44 63.04
C LYS A 96 6.90 5.60 62.07
N GLN A 97 8.13 5.40 62.52
CA GLN A 97 9.31 5.49 61.67
C GLN A 97 9.38 4.35 60.64
N ALA A 98 8.97 3.13 61.01
CA ALA A 98 8.88 2.00 60.09
C ALA A 98 7.73 2.16 59.08
N GLU A 99 6.61 2.76 59.49
CA GLU A 99 5.48 3.07 58.60
C GLU A 99 5.85 4.18 57.61
N GLN A 100 6.56 5.22 58.04
CA GLN A 100 7.10 6.26 57.15
C GLN A 100 8.06 5.69 56.11
N ARG A 101 8.99 4.81 56.52
CA ARG A 101 9.91 4.15 55.57
C ARG A 101 9.20 3.25 54.58
N ARG A 102 8.12 2.58 55.01
CA ARG A 102 7.27 1.78 54.10
C ARG A 102 6.50 2.65 53.12
N GLN A 103 5.98 3.80 53.58
CA GLN A 103 5.31 4.77 52.71
C GLN A 103 6.30 5.35 51.68
N GLU A 104 7.49 5.79 52.10
CA GLU A 104 8.53 6.28 51.19
C GLU A 104 9.03 5.20 50.21
N GLU A 105 9.19 3.95 50.65
CA GLU A 105 9.63 2.87 49.76
C GLU A 105 8.56 2.52 48.72
N VAL A 106 7.28 2.53 49.11
CA VAL A 106 6.15 2.34 48.20
C VAL A 106 6.07 3.50 47.21
N GLU A 107 6.18 4.73 47.68
CA GLU A 107 6.13 5.95 46.87
C GLU A 107 7.34 6.06 45.92
N ARG A 108 8.50 5.52 46.31
CA ARG A 108 9.69 5.45 45.46
C ARG A 108 9.64 4.31 44.44
N LYS A 109 9.04 3.16 44.77
CA LYS A 109 8.94 1.99 43.87
C LYS A 109 7.73 2.03 42.92
N LEU A 110 6.68 2.79 43.25
CA LEU A 110 5.52 3.04 42.40
C LEU A 110 5.88 3.67 41.04
N PRO A 111 6.65 4.77 40.97
CA PRO A 111 7.03 5.38 39.69
C PRO A 111 7.95 4.46 38.88
N GLU A 112 8.82 3.69 39.52
CA GLU A 112 9.73 2.77 38.82
C GLU A 112 8.96 1.60 38.15
N ARG A 113 7.96 1.05 38.87
CA ARG A 113 7.03 0.04 38.32
C ARG A 113 6.09 0.61 37.27
N ALA A 114 5.64 1.86 37.43
CA ALA A 114 4.80 2.53 36.44
C ALA A 114 5.60 2.84 35.16
N MET A 115 6.86 3.27 35.29
CA MET A 115 7.73 3.60 34.16
C MET A 115 8.12 2.34 33.37
N THR A 116 8.43 1.23 34.06
CA THR A 116 8.72 -0.05 33.40
C THR A 116 7.51 -0.62 32.67
N LYS A 117 6.31 -0.57 33.27
CA LYS A 117 5.06 -0.95 32.57
C LYS A 117 4.75 -0.02 31.40
N ALA A 118 4.94 1.30 31.54
CA ALA A 118 4.74 2.25 30.47
C ALA A 118 5.69 1.99 29.29
N LYS A 119 6.96 1.67 29.58
CA LYS A 119 7.95 1.29 28.57
C LYS A 119 7.56 0.00 27.84
N GLN A 120 7.13 -1.03 28.56
CA GLN A 120 6.65 -2.28 27.95
C GLN A 120 5.39 -2.07 27.09
N ALA A 121 4.45 -1.24 27.55
CA ALA A 121 3.25 -0.89 26.78
C ALA A 121 3.59 -0.09 25.51
N ALA A 122 4.54 0.85 25.60
CA ALA A 122 5.02 1.60 24.44
C ALA A 122 5.72 0.68 23.41
N GLU A 123 6.53 -0.26 23.88
CA GLU A 123 7.19 -1.24 23.01
C GLU A 123 6.19 -2.19 22.32
N ALA A 124 5.18 -2.65 23.04
CA ALA A 124 4.11 -3.48 22.46
C ALA A 124 3.34 -2.73 21.36
N ARG A 125 2.98 -1.46 21.60
CA ARG A 125 2.32 -0.59 20.60
C ARG A 125 3.21 -0.34 19.38
N ALA A 126 4.51 -0.17 19.59
CA ALA A 126 5.46 0.01 18.49
C ALA A 126 5.55 -1.25 17.61
N ARG A 127 5.55 -2.45 18.22
CA ARG A 127 5.55 -3.73 17.48
C ARG A 127 4.27 -3.93 16.69
N GLU A 128 3.11 -3.69 17.30
CA GLU A 128 1.81 -3.81 16.62
C GLU A 128 1.70 -2.85 15.41
N LYS A 129 2.16 -1.60 15.58
CA LYS A 129 2.19 -0.63 14.48
C LYS A 129 3.12 -1.07 13.34
N ALA A 130 4.29 -1.62 13.66
CA ALA A 130 5.21 -2.14 12.66
C ALA A 130 4.63 -3.36 11.91
N GLU A 131 3.90 -4.24 12.60
CA GLU A 131 3.25 -5.40 11.99
C GLU A 131 2.12 -4.98 11.04
N LEU A 132 1.29 -4.00 11.43
CA LEU A 132 0.26 -3.42 10.56
C LEU A 132 0.87 -2.80 9.31
N GLN A 133 1.95 -2.02 9.45
CA GLN A 133 2.66 -1.43 8.32
C GLN A 133 3.23 -2.49 7.38
N ALA A 134 3.87 -3.54 7.93
CA ALA A 134 4.38 -4.64 7.12
C ALA A 134 3.27 -5.38 6.37
N ARG A 135 2.10 -5.55 6.99
CA ARG A 135 0.93 -6.18 6.36
C ARG A 135 0.33 -5.30 5.26
N GLU A 136 0.24 -3.99 5.48
CA GLU A 136 -0.21 -3.03 4.48
C GLU A 136 0.74 -2.98 3.29
N GLU A 137 2.05 -2.95 3.53
CA GLU A 137 3.07 -2.96 2.48
C GLU A 137 3.07 -4.28 1.71
N ALA A 138 2.90 -5.43 2.39
CA ALA A 138 2.73 -6.72 1.75
C ALA A 138 1.44 -6.78 0.89
N ALA A 139 0.34 -6.20 1.37
CA ALA A 139 -0.90 -6.10 0.61
C ALA A 139 -0.74 -5.19 -0.61
N ARG A 140 -0.03 -4.05 -0.46
CA ARG A 140 0.29 -3.13 -1.55
C ARG A 140 1.18 -3.78 -2.59
N ASN A 141 2.22 -4.50 -2.19
CA ASN A 141 3.08 -5.24 -3.13
C ASN A 141 2.32 -6.37 -3.82
N LYS A 142 1.43 -7.07 -3.11
CA LYS A 142 0.57 -8.08 -3.71
C LYS A 142 -0.41 -7.47 -4.72
N ALA A 143 -1.02 -6.32 -4.40
CA ALA A 143 -1.90 -5.59 -5.30
C ALA A 143 -1.13 -5.06 -6.52
N ALA A 144 0.07 -4.51 -6.33
CA ALA A 144 0.95 -4.06 -7.41
C ALA A 144 1.38 -5.22 -8.32
N SER A 145 1.63 -6.41 -7.76
CA SER A 145 1.93 -7.62 -8.53
C SER A 145 0.70 -8.19 -9.26
N GLN A 146 -0.52 -7.92 -8.79
CA GLN A 146 -1.77 -8.30 -9.47
C GLN A 146 -2.26 -7.24 -10.48
N GLN A 147 -1.75 -6.01 -10.37
CA GLN A 147 -1.94 -4.91 -11.32
C GLN A 147 -0.77 -4.74 -12.30
N ALA A 148 0.28 -5.55 -12.19
CA ALA A 148 1.12 -5.79 -13.35
C ALA A 148 0.15 -6.24 -14.45
N PRO A 149 0.10 -5.54 -15.60
CA PRO A 149 -0.73 -6.00 -16.69
C PRO A 149 -0.26 -7.43 -16.91
N ALA A 150 -1.16 -8.39 -16.65
CA ALA A 150 -1.10 -9.62 -17.38
C ALA A 150 -0.80 -9.19 -18.81
N ASP A 151 0.21 -9.78 -19.43
CA ASP A 151 0.22 -9.87 -20.89
C ASP A 151 -1.17 -10.47 -21.23
N GLU A 152 -2.19 -9.61 -21.31
CA GLU A 152 -3.38 -9.85 -22.10
C GLU A 152 -2.73 -10.18 -23.43
N GLU A 153 -2.83 -11.46 -23.79
CA GLU A 153 -2.62 -11.90 -25.14
C GLU A 153 -3.61 -11.09 -25.96
N ASP A 154 -3.17 -9.89 -26.34
CA ASP A 154 -3.88 -8.98 -27.19
C ASP A 154 -3.92 -9.73 -28.52
N ASP A 155 -5.02 -10.44 -28.74
CA ASP A 155 -5.46 -11.11 -29.97
C ASP A 155 -5.55 -10.12 -31.15
N THR A 156 -4.90 -8.96 -31.08
CA THR A 156 -4.47 -8.18 -32.24
C THR A 156 -3.77 -9.09 -33.23
N GLU A 157 -4.41 -9.23 -34.38
CA GLU A 157 -3.94 -9.98 -35.53
C GLU A 157 -2.48 -9.59 -35.82
N ALA A 158 -1.61 -10.59 -35.93
CA ALA A 158 -0.22 -10.35 -36.29
C ALA A 158 -0.18 -9.79 -37.71
N GLU A 159 0.40 -8.61 -37.86
CA GLU A 159 0.63 -8.03 -39.17
C GLU A 159 2.11 -8.21 -39.51
N CYS A 160 2.38 -8.65 -40.74
CA CYS A 160 3.73 -8.81 -41.26
C CYS A 160 4.23 -7.48 -41.83
N TYR A 161 5.45 -7.10 -41.48
CA TYR A 161 6.13 -5.93 -42.01
C TYR A 161 7.51 -6.33 -42.52
N ASP A 162 7.88 -5.82 -43.68
CA ASP A 162 9.23 -5.97 -44.21
C ASP A 162 10.10 -4.80 -43.77
N VAL A 163 11.33 -5.11 -43.35
CA VAL A 163 12.36 -4.13 -43.07
C VAL A 163 12.85 -3.54 -44.39
N VAL A 164 12.70 -2.23 -44.55
CA VAL A 164 13.07 -1.50 -45.78
C VAL A 164 14.29 -0.60 -45.60
N HIS A 165 14.81 -0.51 -44.38
CA HIS A 165 15.96 0.34 -44.07
C HIS A 165 17.28 -0.42 -44.26
N GLU A 166 18.20 0.15 -45.06
CA GLU A 166 19.46 -0.49 -45.46
C GLU A 166 20.35 -0.92 -44.27
N ASP A 167 20.37 -0.13 -43.19
CA ASP A 167 21.16 -0.43 -41.99
C ASP A 167 20.48 -1.45 -41.04
N GLY A 168 19.29 -1.92 -41.39
CA GLY A 168 18.44 -2.71 -40.52
C GLY A 168 17.71 -1.86 -39.47
N VAL A 169 16.89 -2.54 -38.67
CA VAL A 169 16.00 -1.90 -37.70
C VAL A 169 16.29 -2.38 -36.28
N PRO A 170 16.65 -1.47 -35.36
CA PRO A 170 16.95 -1.83 -33.98
C PRO A 170 15.68 -2.23 -33.21
N VAL A 171 15.79 -3.33 -32.46
CA VAL A 171 14.78 -3.83 -31.55
C VAL A 171 15.15 -3.40 -30.13
N TYR A 172 14.26 -2.69 -29.45
CA TYR A 172 14.48 -2.10 -28.14
C TYR A 172 13.81 -2.90 -27.01
N ALA A 173 14.38 -2.85 -25.80
CA ALA A 173 13.79 -3.50 -24.62
C ALA A 173 12.45 -2.86 -24.19
N ALA A 174 12.26 -1.57 -24.47
CA ALA A 174 11.06 -0.79 -24.15
C ALA A 174 10.73 0.16 -25.33
N PRO A 175 9.49 0.68 -25.45
CA PRO A 175 9.08 1.58 -26.53
C PRO A 175 9.65 3.00 -26.32
N SER A 176 10.98 3.14 -26.40
CA SER A 176 11.72 4.39 -26.27
C SER A 176 13.09 4.28 -26.95
N LEU A 177 13.53 5.35 -27.60
CA LEU A 177 14.86 5.44 -28.24
C LEU A 177 16.02 5.44 -27.22
N ASP A 178 15.75 5.84 -25.97
CA ASP A 178 16.74 5.79 -24.89
C ASP A 178 16.88 4.38 -24.28
N SER A 179 16.05 3.43 -24.73
CA SER A 179 16.08 2.07 -24.21
C SER A 179 17.27 1.28 -24.76
N ALA A 180 17.66 0.22 -24.04
CA ALA A 180 18.69 -0.68 -24.51
C ALA A 180 18.21 -1.41 -25.77
N VAL A 181 19.05 -1.38 -26.81
CA VAL A 181 18.85 -2.18 -28.03
C VAL A 181 19.15 -3.64 -27.69
N VAL A 182 18.14 -4.49 -27.83
CA VAL A 182 18.22 -5.94 -27.55
C VAL A 182 18.54 -6.76 -28.80
N GLY A 183 18.28 -6.21 -29.99
CA GLY A 183 18.54 -6.87 -31.27
C GLY A 183 18.54 -5.91 -32.45
N LEU A 184 18.89 -6.41 -33.63
CA LEU A 184 18.88 -5.68 -34.89
C LEU A 184 18.35 -6.62 -35.97
N GLU A 185 17.28 -6.21 -36.64
CA GLU A 185 16.68 -6.95 -37.74
C GLU A 185 17.23 -6.42 -39.06
N ALA A 186 17.68 -7.33 -39.93
CA ALA A 186 18.36 -6.94 -41.18
C ALA A 186 17.37 -6.45 -42.25
N ASP A 187 17.87 -5.68 -43.21
CA ASP A 187 17.14 -5.30 -44.43
C ASP A 187 16.54 -6.53 -45.14
N GLY A 188 15.28 -6.42 -45.58
CA GLY A 188 14.51 -7.49 -46.19
C GLY A 188 14.01 -8.58 -45.22
N ALA A 189 14.23 -8.44 -43.91
CA ALA A 189 13.62 -9.34 -42.93
C ALA A 189 12.12 -9.04 -42.76
N THR A 190 11.30 -10.09 -42.67
CA THR A 190 9.87 -9.96 -42.39
C THR A 190 9.62 -10.16 -40.89
N LEU A 191 9.05 -9.15 -40.25
CA LEU A 191 8.73 -9.12 -38.82
C LEU A 191 7.22 -9.27 -38.62
N GLN A 192 6.84 -10.19 -37.73
CA GLN A 192 5.49 -10.21 -37.20
C GLN A 192 5.36 -9.23 -36.04
N LEU A 193 4.64 -8.14 -36.29
CA LEU A 193 4.43 -7.08 -35.31
C LEU A 193 3.02 -7.16 -34.73
N ARG A 194 2.93 -6.96 -33.41
CA ARG A 194 1.67 -7.02 -32.66
C ARG A 194 1.57 -5.89 -31.66
N GLY A 195 0.33 -5.52 -31.37
CA GLY A 195 0.01 -4.43 -30.45
C GLY A 195 0.59 -3.09 -30.89
N TYR A 196 0.22 -2.07 -30.13
CA TYR A 196 0.82 -0.75 -30.20
C TYR A 196 1.14 -0.31 -28.78
N ASP A 197 2.21 0.44 -28.62
CA ASP A 197 2.40 1.18 -27.37
C ASP A 197 1.34 2.32 -27.27
N PRO A 198 1.16 2.95 -26.10
CA PRO A 198 0.20 4.04 -25.93
C PRO A 198 0.39 5.24 -26.89
N SER A 199 1.60 5.45 -27.42
CA SER A 199 1.87 6.49 -28.42
C SER A 199 1.48 6.08 -29.85
N GLY A 200 1.34 4.78 -30.13
CA GLY A 200 1.03 4.25 -31.45
C GLY A 200 2.21 4.24 -32.43
N LEU A 201 3.42 4.55 -31.96
CA LEU A 201 4.63 4.62 -32.80
C LEU A 201 5.44 3.33 -32.77
N TRP A 202 5.25 2.53 -31.73
CA TRP A 202 6.03 1.32 -31.48
C TRP A 202 5.14 0.08 -31.58
N ARG A 203 5.69 -0.98 -32.17
CA ARG A 203 5.04 -2.30 -32.19
C ARG A 203 5.95 -3.36 -31.59
N ARG A 204 5.35 -4.39 -31.02
CA ARG A 204 6.08 -5.46 -30.34
C ARG A 204 6.39 -6.59 -31.32
N THR A 205 7.64 -7.02 -31.37
CA THR A 205 8.07 -8.20 -32.12
C THR A 205 7.85 -9.46 -31.28
N ARG A 206 7.43 -10.57 -31.93
CA ARG A 206 7.41 -11.90 -31.30
C ARG A 206 8.47 -12.78 -31.97
N PRO A 207 9.26 -13.54 -31.20
CA PRO A 207 10.17 -14.52 -31.79
C PRO A 207 9.35 -15.62 -32.45
N GLU A 208 9.50 -15.77 -33.77
CA GLU A 208 8.96 -16.90 -34.51
C GLU A 208 10.12 -17.85 -34.86
N GLY A 209 10.19 -19.00 -34.18
CA GLY A 209 11.17 -20.05 -34.46
C GLY A 209 12.20 -20.33 -33.37
N SER A 210 12.86 -21.48 -33.49
CA SER A 210 13.79 -22.04 -32.50
C SER A 210 15.18 -21.41 -32.46
N MET A 211 15.46 -20.42 -33.33
CA MET A 211 16.76 -19.75 -33.39
C MET A 211 16.77 -18.31 -32.84
N GLY A 212 15.73 -17.92 -32.10
CA GLY A 212 15.80 -16.81 -31.15
C GLY A 212 15.89 -15.39 -31.76
N GLN A 213 15.78 -14.33 -30.96
CA GLN A 213 15.77 -14.36 -29.49
C GLN A 213 15.27 -13.08 -28.80
N HIS A 214 14.65 -12.14 -29.52
CA HIS A 214 14.34 -10.84 -28.93
C HIS A 214 12.86 -10.50 -29.12
N THR A 215 12.05 -10.81 -28.10
CA THR A 215 10.82 -10.04 -27.86
C THR A 215 11.23 -8.62 -27.50
N GLY A 216 10.89 -7.65 -28.33
CA GLY A 216 11.16 -6.25 -28.06
C GLY A 216 10.24 -5.33 -28.83
N TRP A 217 10.61 -4.06 -28.89
CA TRP A 217 9.84 -2.98 -29.49
C TRP A 217 10.58 -2.42 -30.68
N VAL A 218 9.85 -2.25 -31.78
CA VAL A 218 10.37 -1.67 -33.01
C VAL A 218 9.57 -0.41 -33.33
N LEU A 219 10.30 0.63 -33.73
CA LEU A 219 9.73 1.91 -34.13
C LEU A 219 9.32 1.84 -35.61
N LEU A 220 8.08 2.23 -35.92
CA LEU A 220 7.57 2.21 -37.30
C LEU A 220 8.17 3.34 -38.16
N TYR A 221 8.35 4.51 -37.55
CA TYR A 221 8.80 5.72 -38.22
C TYR A 221 9.81 6.46 -37.35
N HIS A 222 10.96 6.79 -37.92
CA HIS A 222 12.00 7.57 -37.27
C HIS A 222 12.08 8.97 -37.91
N ASP A 223 12.03 10.02 -37.11
CA ASP A 223 11.97 11.42 -37.61
C ASP A 223 13.12 11.79 -38.55
N THR A 224 14.30 11.20 -38.37
CA THR A 224 15.49 11.48 -39.21
C THR A 224 15.68 10.51 -40.37
N HIS A 225 15.18 9.28 -40.27
CA HIS A 225 15.46 8.20 -41.21
C HIS A 225 14.23 7.79 -42.03
N GLY A 226 13.05 8.32 -41.72
CA GLY A 226 11.81 8.02 -42.42
C GLY A 226 11.19 6.71 -41.98
N GLU A 227 10.56 6.01 -42.93
CA GLU A 227 9.90 4.73 -42.72
C GLU A 227 10.94 3.61 -42.63
N TRP A 228 10.92 2.88 -41.52
CA TRP A 228 11.82 1.75 -41.27
C TRP A 228 11.20 0.41 -41.66
N LEU A 229 9.87 0.38 -41.67
CA LEU A 229 9.08 -0.81 -41.90
C LEU A 229 7.95 -0.49 -42.88
N GLN A 230 7.69 -1.42 -43.79
CA GLN A 230 6.57 -1.36 -44.72
C GLN A 230 5.69 -2.58 -44.50
N ALA A 231 4.36 -2.43 -44.52
CA ALA A 231 3.46 -3.57 -44.43
C ALA A 231 3.71 -4.52 -45.61
N ALA A 232 3.94 -5.80 -45.31
CA ALA A 232 4.11 -6.82 -46.33
C ALA A 232 2.74 -7.08 -46.99
N GLU A 233 2.66 -6.88 -48.32
CA GLU A 233 1.44 -7.17 -49.12
C GLU A 233 1.24 -8.66 -49.42
#